data_AF-A0A8C7DUJ2-F1
#
_entry.id   AF-A0A8C7DUJ2-F1
#
_cell.length_a   1.000
_cell.length_b   1.000
_cell.length_c   1.000
_cell.angle_alpha   90.00
_cell.angle_beta   90.00
_cell.angle_gamma   90.00
#
_symmetry.space_group_name_H-M   'P 1'
#
loop_
_entity.id
_entity.type
_entity.pdbx_description
1 polymer ?
#
loop_
_entity_poly.entity_id
_entity_poly.type
_entity_poly.pdbx_seq_one_letter_code
_entity_poly.pdbx_strand_id
1 'polypeptide(L)'
;MEFQFFHGNITKEKCEELLSNVGLNGSFLLRDSESVPGALCLCVFYEHLIYTYRIFRKSNGHFMMQTSEGTPRHVFKTLNCLIDNYKKPNQGLVINLCFPVNRCPYYQETQTVYVTKDEAYKHPGKRQIIIKVVKYLYISN
;
A
#
# COMPACT_ATOMS: atom_id res chain seq x y z
N MET A 1 2.61 -12.21 -10.68
CA MET A 1 1.61 -11.21 -11.10
C MET A 1 2.09 -9.89 -10.49
N GLU A 2 2.81 -9.07 -11.26
CA GLU A 2 3.51 -7.88 -10.73
C GLU A 2 2.66 -6.62 -10.92
N PHE A 3 1.72 -6.39 -10.00
CA PHE A 3 1.09 -5.07 -9.91
C PHE A 3 2.04 -4.13 -9.19
N GLN A 4 2.38 -3.00 -9.80
CA GLN A 4 3.27 -2.03 -9.14
C GLN A 4 2.67 -1.48 -7.84
N PHE A 5 1.34 -1.36 -7.76
CA PHE A 5 0.62 -0.97 -6.54
C PHE A 5 0.43 -2.12 -5.54
N PHE A 6 0.95 -3.32 -5.81
CA PHE A 6 1.00 -4.41 -4.84
C PHE A 6 2.35 -4.44 -4.14
N HIS A 7 2.33 -4.19 -2.84
CA HIS A 7 3.54 -4.06 -2.01
C HIS A 7 3.94 -5.37 -1.32
N GLY A 8 3.15 -6.43 -1.46
CA GLY A 8 3.36 -7.68 -0.75
C GLY A 8 3.15 -7.52 0.75
N ASN A 9 3.99 -8.20 1.54
CA ASN A 9 3.90 -8.23 2.99
C ASN A 9 4.56 -6.98 3.63
N ILE A 10 3.89 -5.84 3.52
CA ILE A 10 4.20 -4.64 4.30
C ILE A 10 3.23 -4.53 5.49
N THR A 11 3.71 -3.94 6.60
CA THR A 11 2.88 -3.76 7.79
C THR A 11 1.79 -2.72 7.57
N LYS A 12 0.78 -2.73 8.44
CA LYS A 12 -0.26 -1.69 8.48
C LYS A 12 0.36 -0.29 8.60
N GLU A 13 1.31 -0.11 9.50
CA GLU A 13 1.96 1.18 9.78
C GLU A 13 2.72 1.68 8.55
N LYS A 14 3.44 0.79 7.85
CA LYS A 14 4.14 1.15 6.62
C LYS A 14 3.17 1.55 5.51
N CYS A 15 2.04 0.86 5.40
CA CYS A 15 0.98 1.22 4.46
C CYS A 15 0.41 2.61 4.76
N GLU A 16 0.14 2.91 6.04
CA GLU A 16 -0.36 4.21 6.49
C GLU A 16 0.64 5.33 6.20
N GLU A 17 1.93 5.10 6.45
CA GLU A 17 3.03 6.03 6.10
C GLU A 17 3.05 6.34 4.59
N LEU A 18 3.03 5.31 3.74
CA LEU A 18 3.08 5.46 2.29
C LEU A 18 1.89 6.26 1.74
N LEU A 19 0.68 5.94 2.19
CA LEU A 19 -0.53 6.61 1.73
C LEU A 19 -0.63 8.05 2.27
N SER A 20 -0.27 8.26 3.53
CA SER A 20 -0.29 9.59 4.16
C SER A 20 0.74 10.54 3.55
N ASN A 21 1.92 10.04 3.16
CA ASN A 21 2.93 10.82 2.46
C ASN A 21 2.46 11.31 1.07
N VAL A 22 1.56 10.58 0.42
CA VAL A 22 0.92 11.01 -0.84
C VAL A 22 -0.20 12.01 -0.55
N GLY A 23 -1.08 11.70 0.41
CA GLY A 23 -2.09 12.63 0.93
C GLY A 23 -3.20 13.01 -0.06
N LEU A 24 -3.36 12.29 -1.18
CA LEU A 24 -4.41 12.55 -2.17
C LEU A 24 -5.59 11.59 -1.95
N ASN A 25 -6.80 12.13 -1.87
CA ASN A 25 -8.02 11.34 -1.78
C ASN A 25 -8.14 10.36 -2.97
N GLY A 26 -8.45 9.10 -2.67
CA GLY A 26 -8.48 8.02 -3.66
C GLY A 26 -7.11 7.44 -4.00
N SER A 27 -6.05 7.83 -3.28
CA SER A 27 -4.77 7.10 -3.31
C SER A 27 -4.96 5.72 -2.73
N PHE A 28 -4.37 4.71 -3.36
CA PHE A 28 -4.56 3.33 -2.93
C PHE A 28 -3.35 2.44 -3.19
N LEU A 29 -3.25 1.37 -2.41
CA LEU A 29 -2.32 0.26 -2.65
C LEU A 29 -2.90 -1.07 -2.18
N LEU A 30 -2.31 -2.15 -2.64
CA LEU A 30 -2.58 -3.50 -2.16
C LEU A 30 -1.41 -4.02 -1.32
N ARG A 31 -1.73 -4.74 -0.25
CA ARG A 31 -0.77 -5.48 0.58
C ARG A 31 -1.34 -6.82 1.02
N ASP A 32 -0.49 -7.70 1.52
CA ASP A 32 -0.95 -8.92 2.19
C ASP A 32 -1.62 -8.59 3.53
N SER A 33 -2.62 -9.38 3.92
CA SER A 33 -3.28 -9.22 5.21
C SER A 33 -2.44 -9.85 6.32
N GLU A 34 -2.06 -9.05 7.31
CA GLU A 34 -1.31 -9.54 8.50
C GLU A 34 -2.16 -10.45 9.40
N SER A 35 -3.48 -10.26 9.40
CA SER A 35 -4.41 -10.98 10.28
C SER A 35 -5.02 -12.23 9.65
N VAL A 36 -5.05 -12.32 8.32
CA VAL A 36 -5.74 -13.40 7.60
C VAL A 36 -4.86 -13.93 6.47
N PRO A 37 -4.23 -15.10 6.65
CA PRO A 37 -3.38 -15.71 5.64
C PRO A 37 -4.09 -15.87 4.28
N GLY A 38 -3.41 -15.46 3.21
CA GLY A 38 -3.92 -15.57 1.83
C GLY A 38 -4.98 -14.53 1.44
N ALA A 39 -5.40 -13.67 2.36
CA ALA A 39 -6.22 -12.51 2.03
C ALA A 39 -5.35 -11.29 1.69
N LEU A 40 -5.86 -10.43 0.81
CA LEU A 40 -5.25 -9.14 0.49
C LEU A 40 -5.99 -8.02 1.22
N CYS A 41 -5.31 -6.91 1.43
CA CYS A 41 -5.87 -5.66 1.92
C CYS A 41 -5.75 -4.60 0.82
N LEU A 42 -6.90 -4.06 0.39
CA LEU A 42 -6.98 -2.82 -0.38
C LEU A 42 -7.07 -1.66 0.59
N CYS A 43 -6.03 -0.84 0.63
CA CYS A 43 -5.95 0.32 1.49
C CYS A 43 -6.15 1.58 0.66
N VAL A 44 -7.06 2.45 1.10
CA VAL A 44 -7.48 3.67 0.38
C VAL A 44 -7.39 4.87 1.32
N PHE A 45 -6.70 5.92 0.90
CA PHE A 45 -6.64 7.20 1.61
C PHE A 45 -7.87 8.05 1.27
N TYR A 46 -8.56 8.52 2.30
CA TYR A 46 -9.65 9.49 2.18
C TYR A 46 -9.78 10.30 3.46
N GLU A 47 -9.80 11.63 3.36
CA GLU A 47 -10.00 12.55 4.48
C GLU A 47 -9.08 12.24 5.69
N HIS A 48 -7.78 12.08 5.42
CA HIS A 48 -6.75 11.78 6.44
C HIS A 48 -6.89 10.41 7.14
N LEU A 49 -7.78 9.55 6.65
CA LEU A 49 -7.96 8.19 7.16
C LEU A 49 -7.59 7.15 6.10
N ILE A 50 -7.13 5.99 6.56
CA ILE A 50 -6.86 4.81 5.72
C ILE A 50 -7.98 3.79 5.90
N TYR A 51 -8.79 3.66 4.87
CA TYR A 51 -9.84 2.65 4.80
C TYR A 51 -9.26 1.35 4.26
N THR A 52 -9.42 0.27 5.01
CA THR A 52 -8.89 -1.05 4.64
C THR A 52 -10.03 -2.01 4.30
N TYR A 53 -10.03 -2.50 3.06
CA TYR A 53 -10.99 -3.47 2.55
C TYR A 53 -10.30 -4.81 2.33
N ARG A 54 -10.80 -5.87 2.96
CA ARG A 54 -10.22 -7.21 2.80
C ARG A 54 -10.73 -7.86 1.51
N ILE A 55 -9.82 -8.45 0.74
CA ILE A 55 -10.12 -9.18 -0.49
C ILE A 55 -9.72 -10.64 -0.29
N PHE A 56 -10.65 -11.54 -0.56
CA PHE A 56 -10.44 -12.98 -0.50
C PHE A 56 -10.29 -13.58 -1.88
N ARG A 57 -9.37 -14.54 -2.01
CA ARG A 57 -9.27 -15.41 -3.18
C ARG A 57 -10.05 -16.69 -2.89
N LYS A 58 -11.02 -17.00 -3.76
CA LYS A 58 -11.80 -18.23 -3.72
C LYS A 58 -10.99 -19.41 -4.27
N SER A 59 -11.43 -20.63 -3.97
CA SER A 59 -10.82 -21.88 -4.47
C SER A 59 -10.78 -21.97 -6.00
N ASN A 60 -11.78 -21.39 -6.68
CA ASN A 60 -11.82 -21.28 -8.14
C ASN A 60 -10.93 -20.16 -8.72
N GLY A 61 -10.11 -19.50 -7.90
CA GLY A 61 -9.21 -18.43 -8.30
C GLY A 61 -9.85 -17.05 -8.43
N HIS A 62 -11.18 -16.93 -8.26
CA HIS A 62 -11.87 -15.63 -8.30
C HIS A 62 -11.63 -14.81 -7.02
N PHE A 63 -11.87 -13.51 -7.12
CA PHE A 63 -11.67 -12.54 -6.03
C PHE A 63 -13.01 -11.98 -5.55
N MET A 64 -13.11 -11.70 -4.26
CA MET A 64 -14.28 -11.09 -3.64
C MET A 64 -13.83 -10.13 -2.54
N MET A 65 -14.43 -8.94 -2.48
CA MET A 65 -14.25 -8.03 -1.35
C MET A 65 -15.15 -8.43 -0.18
N GLN A 66 -14.65 -8.30 1.04
CA GLN A 66 -15.45 -8.46 2.25
C GLN A 66 -16.52 -7.35 2.30
N THR A 67 -17.78 -7.74 2.41
CA THR A 67 -18.92 -6.83 2.56
C THR A 67 -19.64 -7.13 3.87
N SER A 68 -20.41 -6.16 4.38
CA SER A 68 -21.36 -6.38 5.46
C SER A 68 -22.47 -7.34 5.04
N GLU A 69 -23.16 -7.92 6.02
CA GLU A 69 -24.35 -8.73 5.76
C GLU A 69 -25.44 -7.90 5.07
N GLY A 70 -26.15 -8.54 4.12
CA GLY A 70 -27.16 -7.86 3.30
C GLY A 70 -26.62 -7.09 2.09
N THR A 71 -25.32 -6.79 2.02
CA THR A 71 -24.71 -6.13 0.85
C THR A 71 -24.44 -7.13 -0.28
N PRO A 72 -24.80 -6.82 -1.54
CA PRO A 72 -24.50 -7.68 -2.69
C PRO A 72 -23.01 -7.99 -2.80
N ARG A 73 -22.68 -9.29 -2.87
CA ARG A 73 -21.29 -9.74 -2.99
C ARG A 73 -20.92 -9.87 -4.46
N HIS A 74 -20.00 -9.03 -4.92
CA HIS A 74 -19.45 -9.14 -6.26
C HIS A 74 -18.29 -10.14 -6.31
N VAL A 75 -18.30 -11.01 -7.31
CA VAL A 75 -17.23 -11.96 -7.60
C VAL A 75 -16.54 -11.55 -8.89
N PHE A 76 -15.23 -11.40 -8.84
CA PHE A 76 -14.41 -10.96 -9.96
C PHE A 76 -13.51 -12.09 -10.42
N LYS A 77 -13.42 -12.31 -11.75
CA LYS A 77 -12.58 -13.37 -12.32
C LYS A 77 -11.08 -13.15 -12.03
N THR A 78 -10.64 -11.89 -12.04
CA THR A 78 -9.25 -11.50 -11.81
C THR A 78 -9.19 -10.31 -10.86
N LEU A 79 -8.02 -10.11 -10.24
CA LEU A 79 -7.76 -8.95 -9.40
C LEU A 79 -7.84 -7.64 -10.19
N ASN A 80 -7.44 -7.62 -11.46
CA ASN A 80 -7.62 -6.46 -12.34
C ASN A 80 -9.08 -6.07 -12.51
N CYS A 81 -9.95 -7.05 -12.79
CA CYS A 81 -11.39 -6.77 -12.92
C CYS A 81 -11.98 -6.17 -11.63
N LEU A 82 -11.49 -6.62 -10.47
CA LEU A 82 -11.87 -6.06 -9.18
C LEU A 82 -11.44 -4.60 -9.08
N ILE A 83 -10.16 -4.30 -9.33
CA ILE A 83 -9.62 -2.94 -9.24
C ILE A 83 -10.31 -2.00 -10.24
N ASP A 84 -10.49 -2.43 -11.49
CA ASP A 84 -11.15 -1.62 -12.52
C ASP A 84 -12.62 -1.35 -12.23
N ASN A 85 -13.30 -2.27 -11.53
CA ASN A 85 -14.64 -2.00 -11.02
C ASN A 85 -14.61 -0.85 -10.01
N TYR A 86 -13.75 -0.94 -9.01
CA TYR A 86 -13.67 0.04 -7.92
C TYR A 86 -13.03 1.39 -8.29
N LYS A 87 -12.44 1.52 -9.49
CA LYS A 87 -12.10 2.83 -10.08
C LYS A 87 -13.33 3.66 -10.46
N LYS A 88 -14.49 3.02 -10.65
CA LYS A 88 -15.76 3.69 -10.94
C LYS A 88 -16.38 4.24 -9.66
N PRO A 89 -17.08 5.39 -9.73
CA PRO A 89 -17.80 5.93 -8.59
C PRO A 89 -18.94 5.01 -8.12
N ASN A 90 -19.37 5.18 -6.87
CA ASN A 90 -20.55 4.54 -6.29
C ASN A 90 -20.54 3.00 -6.29
N GLN A 91 -19.36 2.39 -6.10
CA GLN A 91 -19.21 0.93 -6.02
C GLN A 91 -19.14 0.39 -4.57
N GLY A 92 -19.44 1.22 -3.57
CA GLY A 92 -19.46 0.83 -2.15
C GLY A 92 -18.13 1.06 -1.39
N LEU A 93 -17.13 1.66 -2.02
CA LEU A 93 -15.98 2.24 -1.30
C LEU A 93 -16.31 3.65 -0.81
N VAL A 94 -15.53 4.13 0.16
CA VAL A 94 -15.61 5.52 0.64
C VAL A 94 -15.35 6.53 -0.49
N ILE A 95 -14.43 6.18 -1.40
CA ILE A 95 -14.11 6.92 -2.62
C ILE A 95 -13.67 5.91 -3.68
N ASN A 96 -13.90 6.22 -4.96
CA ASN A 96 -13.37 5.41 -6.05
C ASN A 96 -11.84 5.47 -6.12
N LEU A 97 -11.24 4.41 -6.66
CA LEU A 97 -9.78 4.31 -6.79
C LEU A 97 -9.29 5.27 -7.88
N CYS A 98 -8.37 6.17 -7.53
CA CYS A 98 -7.85 7.20 -8.42
C CYS A 98 -6.34 7.05 -8.67
N PHE A 99 -5.55 7.02 -7.59
CA PHE A 99 -4.10 7.15 -7.67
C PHE A 99 -3.38 5.92 -7.11
N PRO A 100 -2.86 5.00 -7.96
CA PRO A 100 -2.10 3.87 -7.46
C PRO A 100 -0.78 4.33 -6.85
N VAL A 101 -0.53 3.95 -5.59
CA VAL A 101 0.76 4.18 -4.93
C VAL A 101 1.64 2.98 -5.24
N ASN A 102 2.57 3.17 -6.16
CA ASN A 102 3.44 2.11 -6.64
C ASN A 102 4.62 1.83 -5.68
N ARG A 103 5.00 0.56 -5.56
CA ARG A 103 6.22 0.12 -4.90
C ARG A 103 7.41 0.71 -5.62
N CYS A 104 8.35 1.29 -4.89
CA CYS A 104 9.63 1.70 -5.43
C CYS A 104 10.60 0.51 -5.37
N PRO A 105 10.99 -0.10 -6.51
CA PRO A 105 11.79 -1.33 -6.52
C PRO A 105 13.22 -1.13 -5.97
N TYR A 106 13.71 0.11 -5.89
CA TYR A 106 15.06 0.43 -5.42
C TYR A 106 15.18 0.61 -3.89
N TYR A 107 14.05 0.62 -3.16
CA TYR A 107 14.02 0.74 -1.70
C TYR A 107 13.50 -0.56 -1.09
N GLN A 108 14.32 -1.60 -1.14
CA GLN A 108 14.20 -2.65 -0.14
C GLN A 108 14.81 -2.10 1.15
N GLU A 109 13.98 -1.87 2.16
CA GLU A 109 14.41 -1.63 3.54
C GLU A 109 15.20 -2.85 4.01
N THR A 110 16.49 -2.91 3.67
CA THR A 110 17.44 -3.54 4.56
C THR A 110 17.46 -2.66 5.80
N GLN A 111 16.98 -3.14 6.94
CA GLN A 111 17.32 -2.58 8.24
C GLN A 111 18.84 -2.67 8.43
N THR A 112 19.60 -1.78 7.79
CA THR A 112 20.98 -1.50 8.17
C THR A 112 20.88 -0.47 9.28
N VAL A 113 20.93 -0.97 10.52
CA VAL A 113 21.18 -0.16 11.71
C VAL A 113 22.58 0.44 11.54
N TYR A 114 22.68 1.70 11.11
CA TYR A 114 23.94 2.43 11.21
C TYR A 114 24.06 2.87 12.68
N VAL A 115 25.01 2.28 13.38
CA VAL A 115 25.22 2.52 14.81
C VAL A 115 25.78 3.94 15.02
N THR A 116 26.42 4.54 14.01
CA THR A 116 26.99 5.88 14.05
C THR A 116 26.92 6.65 12.72
N LYS A 117 27.04 7.99 12.76
CA LYS A 117 27.05 8.87 11.57
C LYS A 117 28.19 8.54 10.60
N ASP A 118 29.35 8.13 11.09
CA ASP A 118 30.54 7.84 10.26
C ASP A 118 30.40 6.57 9.42
N GLU A 119 29.63 5.59 9.88
CA GLU A 119 29.39 4.35 9.13
C GLU A 119 28.47 4.56 7.92
N ALA A 120 27.58 5.55 7.99
CA ALA A 120 26.68 5.89 6.88
C ALA A 120 27.43 6.50 5.67
N TYR A 121 28.53 7.24 5.90
CA TYR A 121 29.30 7.90 4.84
C TYR A 121 30.26 6.96 4.08
N LYS A 122 30.55 5.77 4.61
CA LYS A 122 31.49 4.80 4.00
C LYS A 122 30.90 3.97 2.85
N HIS A 123 29.58 4.06 2.61
CA HIS A 123 28.89 3.29 1.55
C HIS A 123 28.19 4.22 0.53
N PRO A 124 28.94 4.82 -0.41
CA PRO A 124 28.46 5.87 -1.31
C PRO A 124 27.43 5.42 -2.37
N GLY A 125 27.18 4.11 -2.52
CA GLY A 125 26.20 3.56 -3.48
C GLY A 125 24.73 3.83 -3.13
N LYS A 126 24.43 4.38 -1.94
CA LYS A 126 23.07 4.67 -1.47
C LYS A 126 22.80 6.18 -1.30
N ARG A 127 23.31 7.00 -2.22
CA ARG A 127 23.16 8.49 -2.21
C ARG A 127 21.73 8.96 -1.95
N GLN A 128 20.71 8.28 -2.49
CA GLN A 128 19.31 8.68 -2.33
C GLN A 128 18.79 8.55 -0.88
N ILE A 129 19.29 7.58 -0.11
CA ILE A 129 18.90 7.34 1.28
C ILE A 129 19.55 8.38 2.20
N ILE A 130 20.85 8.64 1.97
CA ILE A 130 21.60 9.66 2.70
C ILE A 130 20.94 11.03 2.51
N ILE A 131 20.59 11.41 1.28
CA ILE A 131 19.93 12.70 1.00
C ILE A 131 18.61 12.83 1.78
N LYS A 132 17.81 11.76 1.90
CA LYS A 132 16.54 11.80 2.63
C LYS A 132 16.75 11.93 4.15
N VAL A 133 17.69 11.17 4.73
CA VAL A 133 18.02 11.21 6.17
C VAL A 133 18.61 12.56 6.55
N VAL A 134 19.55 13.06 5.74
CA VAL A 134 20.14 14.39 5.90
C VAL A 134 19.03 15.44 5.86
N LYS A 135 18.17 15.45 4.83
CA LYS A 135 17.10 16.45 4.70
C LYS A 135 16.16 16.49 5.92
N TYR A 136 15.85 15.35 6.55
CA TYR A 136 15.02 15.31 7.76
C TYR A 136 15.68 15.97 8.98
N LEU A 137 16.99 15.75 9.19
CA LEU A 137 17.75 16.34 10.30
C LEU A 137 17.88 17.87 10.23
N TYR A 138 17.87 18.46 9.03
CA TYR A 138 17.99 19.93 8.87
C TYR A 138 16.65 20.68 9.00
N ILE A 139 15.52 19.98 8.98
CA ILE A 139 14.18 20.61 9.13
C ILE A 139 13.76 20.64 10.61
N SER A 140 14.49 19.96 11.51
CA SER A 140 14.17 19.86 12.94
C SER A 140 14.98 20.77 13.87
N ASN A 141 15.59 21.86 13.35
CA ASN A 141 16.17 22.93 14.18
C ASN A 141 15.45 24.25 13.96
#